data_AF-A0A3R7CPW0-F1
#
_entry.id   AF-A0A3R7CPW0-F1
#
_cell.length_a   1.000
_cell.length_b   1.000
_cell.length_c   1.000
_cell.angle_alpha   90.00
_cell.angle_beta   90.00
_cell.angle_gamma   90.00
#
_symmetry.space_group_name_H-M   'P 1'
#
loop_
_entity.id
_entity.type
_entity.pdbx_description
1 polymer ?
#
loop_
_entity_poly.entity_id
_entity_poly.type
_entity_poly.pdbx_seq_one_letter_code
_entity_poly.pdbx_strand_id
1 'polypeptide(L)'
;MDESYIHHNYARHNDSLYYPDDELGQAPKPKHKGQRLCFISGILDDGPDGSKLLATRVFRGGSRKTKDYHGMFNHAYFVTWMKELMDELGVLGKSGAVIIMDNAS
;
A
#
# COMPACT_ATOMS: atom_id res chain seq x y z
N MET A 1 8.40 8.42 -2.89
CA MET A 1 8.02 7.14 -2.24
C MET A 1 7.06 7.46 -1.13
N ASP A 2 6.16 6.54 -0.82
CA ASP A 2 5.23 6.70 0.30
C ASP A 2 4.68 5.34 0.74
N GLU A 3 4.10 5.37 1.92
CA GLU A 3 3.42 4.32 2.64
C GLU A 3 1.90 4.48 2.50
N SER A 4 1.18 3.41 2.16
CA SER A 4 -0.29 3.49 2.10
C SER A 4 -0.99 2.18 2.44
N TYR A 5 -2.32 2.26 2.55
CA TYR A 5 -3.16 1.09 2.80
C TYR A 5 -4.53 1.19 2.15
N ILE A 6 -5.08 0.03 1.79
CA ILE A 6 -6.42 -0.15 1.24
C ILE A 6 -7.22 -1.03 2.20
N HIS A 7 -8.45 -0.60 2.51
CA HIS A 7 -9.39 -1.39 3.28
C HIS A 7 -9.99 -2.51 2.42
N HIS A 8 -10.06 -3.73 2.96
CA HIS A 8 -10.69 -4.86 2.26
C HIS A 8 -12.16 -4.57 1.93
N ASN A 9 -12.87 -3.92 2.86
CA ASN A 9 -14.27 -3.52 2.65
C ASN A 9 -14.36 -2.01 2.34
N TYR A 10 -13.48 -1.51 1.47
CA TYR A 10 -13.57 -0.11 1.02
C TYR A 10 -14.82 0.08 0.15
N ALA A 11 -15.68 1.03 0.51
CA ALA A 11 -16.87 1.41 -0.25
C ALA A 11 -16.89 2.93 -0.39
N ARG A 12 -16.63 3.44 -1.60
CA ARG A 12 -16.56 4.89 -1.88
C ARG A 12 -17.90 5.46 -2.33
N HIS A 13 -18.72 4.66 -3.02
CA HIS A 13 -19.91 5.13 -3.72
C HIS A 13 -21.20 4.39 -3.36
N ASN A 14 -21.31 3.87 -2.13
CA ASN A 14 -22.38 2.93 -1.77
C ASN A 14 -22.50 1.81 -2.81
N ASP A 15 -21.35 1.32 -3.30
CA ASP A 15 -21.32 0.21 -4.24
C ASP A 15 -22.12 -0.93 -3.62
N SER A 16 -23.24 -1.25 -4.28
CA SER A 16 -24.19 -2.23 -3.78
C SER A 16 -23.45 -3.57 -3.70
N LEU A 17 -23.31 -4.10 -2.49
CA LEU A 17 -22.92 -5.49 -2.30
C LEU A 17 -24.08 -6.46 -2.67
N TYR A 18 -25.25 -5.91 -3.00
CA TYR A 18 -26.49 -6.62 -3.25
C TYR A 18 -26.67 -6.89 -4.75
N TYR A 19 -27.24 -8.05 -5.06
CA TYR A 19 -27.83 -8.27 -6.37
C TYR A 19 -29.14 -7.47 -6.48
N PRO A 20 -29.50 -6.95 -7.67
CA PRO A 20 -30.70 -6.11 -7.84
C PRO A 20 -32.01 -6.77 -7.38
N ASP A 21 -32.05 -8.09 -7.33
CA ASP A 21 -33.22 -8.90 -6.98
C ASP A 21 -33.26 -9.34 -5.50
N ASP A 22 -32.28 -8.96 -4.69
CA ASP A 22 -32.27 -9.27 -3.25
C ASP A 22 -33.42 -8.52 -2.54
N GLU A 23 -34.23 -9.22 -1.73
CA GLU A 23 -35.27 -8.59 -0.93
C GLU A 23 -34.65 -7.58 0.07
N LEU A 24 -35.05 -6.31 -0.04
CA LEU A 24 -34.53 -5.18 0.77
C LEU A 24 -34.58 -5.41 2.29
N GLY A 25 -35.39 -6.36 2.78
CA GLY A 25 -35.55 -6.71 4.19
C GLY A 25 -34.50 -7.66 4.77
N GLN A 26 -33.64 -8.28 3.97
CA GLN A 26 -32.60 -9.23 4.43
C GLN A 26 -31.18 -8.69 4.37
N ALA A 27 -31.01 -7.36 4.29
CA ALA A 27 -29.69 -6.75 4.14
C ALA A 27 -28.75 -7.13 5.32
N PRO A 28 -27.60 -7.79 5.05
CA PRO A 28 -26.59 -8.02 6.07
C PRO A 28 -26.06 -6.68 6.60
N LYS A 29 -25.73 -6.63 7.90
CA LYS A 29 -25.14 -5.43 8.51
C LYS A 29 -23.91 -4.97 7.73
N PRO A 30 -23.69 -3.64 7.58
CA PRO A 30 -22.49 -3.10 6.95
C PRO A 30 -21.23 -3.73 7.55
N LYS A 31 -20.39 -4.30 6.68
CA LYS A 31 -19.10 -4.84 7.13
C LYS A 31 -18.21 -3.66 7.52
N HIS A 32 -17.58 -3.73 8.68
CA HIS A 32 -16.51 -2.79 9.03
C HIS A 32 -15.39 -2.82 7.99
N LYS A 33 -14.49 -1.84 8.01
CA LYS A 33 -13.34 -1.68 7.08
C LYS A 33 -12.54 -2.97 6.78
N GLY A 34 -12.61 -3.96 7.66
CA GLY A 34 -12.01 -5.28 7.44
C GLY A 34 -10.50 -5.27 7.59
N GLN A 35 -9.85 -6.28 7.03
CA GLN A 35 -8.38 -6.32 6.95
C GLN A 35 -7.87 -5.15 6.09
N ARG A 36 -6.61 -4.79 6.30
CA ARG A 36 -5.93 -3.76 5.49
C ARG A 36 -4.88 -4.43 4.63
N LEU A 37 -4.88 -4.13 3.34
CA LEU A 37 -3.72 -4.38 2.50
C LEU A 37 -2.85 -3.13 2.61
N CYS A 38 -1.64 -3.27 3.12
CA CYS A 38 -0.75 -2.14 3.25
C CYS A 38 0.52 -2.35 2.45
N PHE A 39 1.14 -1.26 2.00
CA PHE A 39 2.23 -1.31 1.04
C PHE A 39 3.12 -0.08 1.11
N ILE A 40 4.34 -0.25 0.62
CA ILE A 40 5.31 0.82 0.34
C ILE A 40 5.83 0.63 -1.07
N SER A 41 6.08 1.74 -1.76
CA SER A 41 6.68 1.71 -3.10
C SER A 41 7.36 3.03 -3.44
N GLY A 42 8.45 2.93 -4.21
CA GLY A 42 9.02 4.06 -4.94
C GLY A 42 8.40 4.14 -6.33
N ILE A 43 8.07 5.34 -6.79
CA ILE A 43 7.69 5.58 -8.19
C ILE A 43 8.89 6.24 -8.86
N LEU A 44 9.47 5.56 -9.84
CA LEU A 44 10.51 6.13 -10.69
C LEU A 44 9.84 6.79 -11.90
N ASP A 45 10.12 8.07 -12.09
CA ASP A 45 9.91 8.75 -13.36
C ASP A 45 11.14 8.57 -14.24
N ASP A 46 10.93 7.98 -15.41
CA ASP A 46 11.97 7.75 -16.42
C ASP A 46 11.38 7.85 -17.84
N GLY A 47 10.40 8.76 -18.00
CA GLY A 47 9.69 8.93 -19.26
C GLY A 47 8.61 7.86 -19.51
N PRO A 48 7.98 7.87 -20.71
CA PRO A 48 6.80 7.06 -21.00
C PRO A 48 6.99 5.55 -20.86
N ASP A 49 8.16 5.03 -21.25
CA ASP A 49 8.44 3.58 -21.30
C ASP A 49 9.35 3.10 -20.15
N GLY A 50 10.00 4.02 -19.44
CA GLY A 50 10.94 3.71 -18.36
C GLY A 50 10.32 3.78 -16.96
N SER A 51 9.23 4.56 -16.81
CA SER A 51 8.59 4.79 -15.52
C SER A 51 8.02 3.50 -14.91
N LYS A 52 8.32 3.25 -13.64
CA LYS A 52 7.90 2.01 -12.97
C LYS A 52 7.89 2.13 -11.44
N LEU A 53 7.24 1.16 -10.82
CA LEU A 53 7.33 0.95 -9.37
C LEU A 53 8.64 0.24 -9.01
N LEU A 54 9.26 0.69 -7.92
CA LEU A 54 10.51 0.15 -7.37
C LEU A 54 10.31 -0.32 -5.93
N ALA A 55 11.07 -1.36 -5.55
CA ALA A 55 11.12 -1.94 -4.21
C ALA A 55 9.72 -2.20 -3.61
N THR A 56 8.75 -2.62 -4.44
CA THR A 56 7.37 -2.72 -3.96
C THR A 56 7.21 -3.85 -2.95
N ARG A 57 6.65 -3.52 -1.78
CA ARG A 57 6.33 -4.49 -0.72
C ARG A 57 4.86 -4.36 -0.35
N VAL A 58 4.18 -5.49 -0.26
CA VAL A 58 2.75 -5.57 0.07
C VAL A 58 2.55 -6.56 1.20
N PHE A 59 1.72 -6.21 2.16
CA PHE A 59 1.45 -7.04 3.32
C PHE A 59 0.01 -6.88 3.81
N ARG A 60 -0.44 -7.85 4.60
CA ARG A 60 -1.78 -7.85 5.18
C ARG A 60 -1.72 -7.42 6.65
N GLY A 61 -2.26 -6.24 6.94
CA GLY A 61 -2.52 -5.75 8.29
C GLY A 61 -3.90 -6.20 8.82
N GLY A 62 -4.04 -6.28 10.14
CA GLY A 62 -5.34 -6.51 10.79
C GLY A 62 -5.76 -7.98 10.96
N SER A 63 -4.82 -8.91 11.12
CA SER A 63 -5.14 -10.20 11.77
C SER A 63 -5.41 -9.98 13.28
N ARG A 64 -5.91 -10.99 14.01
CA ARG A 64 -6.29 -10.91 15.46
C ARG A 64 -5.21 -10.33 16.40
N LYS A 65 -3.98 -10.13 15.93
CA LYS A 65 -3.00 -9.24 16.53
C LYS A 65 -2.93 -7.98 15.68
N THR A 66 -3.44 -6.86 16.20
CA THR A 66 -3.15 -5.51 15.71
C THR A 66 -1.65 -5.26 15.81
N LYS A 67 -0.87 -5.86 14.89
CA LYS A 67 0.40 -5.27 14.50
C LYS A 67 -0.01 -4.02 13.74
N ASP A 68 0.01 -2.93 14.48
CA ASP A 68 -0.05 -1.59 13.95
C ASP A 68 0.83 -1.54 12.69
N TYR A 69 0.27 -0.98 11.62
CA TYR A 69 1.02 -0.73 10.40
C TYR A 69 2.26 0.11 10.71
N HIS A 70 2.15 1.07 11.63
CA HIS A 70 3.28 1.86 12.13
C HIS A 70 4.32 0.99 12.84
N GLY A 71 3.91 -0.10 13.51
CA GLY A 71 4.84 -1.05 14.12
C GLY A 71 5.57 -1.93 13.10
N MET A 72 5.01 -2.13 11.90
CA MET A 72 5.65 -2.87 10.81
C MET A 72 6.68 -2.00 10.07
N PHE A 73 6.34 -0.73 9.83
CA PHE A 73 7.21 0.27 9.23
C PHE A 73 8.06 1.00 10.25
N ASN A 74 8.87 0.24 11.00
CA ASN A 74 9.86 0.85 11.88
C ASN A 74 11.13 1.23 11.11
N HIS A 75 11.99 2.02 11.77
CA HIS A 75 13.26 2.48 11.20
C HIS A 75 14.14 1.35 10.62
N ALA A 76 14.25 0.21 11.29
CA ALA A 76 15.07 -0.90 10.81
C ALA A 76 14.52 -1.52 9.51
N TYR A 77 13.19 -1.65 9.42
CA TYR A 77 12.51 -2.05 8.19
C TYR A 77 12.76 -1.02 7.08
N PHE A 78 12.59 0.27 7.38
CA PHE A 78 12.78 1.36 6.42
C PHE A 78 14.21 1.40 5.86
N VAL A 79 15.25 1.28 6.69
CA VAL A 79 16.65 1.21 6.24
C VAL A 79 16.88 0.02 5.31
N THR A 80 16.28 -1.13 5.62
CA THR A 80 16.39 -2.33 4.77
C THR A 80 15.70 -2.12 3.43
N TRP A 81 14.49 -1.57 3.45
CA TRP A 81 13.72 -1.24 2.25
C TRP A 81 14.43 -0.20 1.37
N MET A 82 15.00 0.85 1.96
CA MET A 82 15.78 1.87 1.25
C MET A 82 16.99 1.27 0.57
N LYS A 83 17.66 0.27 1.18
CA LYS A 83 18.75 -0.44 0.51
C LYS A 83 18.24 -1.16 -0.75
N GLU A 84 17.12 -1.86 -0.67
CA GLU A 84 16.52 -2.54 -1.84
C GLU A 84 16.17 -1.54 -2.95
N LEU A 85 15.64 -0.37 -2.60
CA LEU A 85 15.38 0.73 -3.55
C LEU A 85 16.66 1.18 -4.26
N MET A 86 17.74 1.38 -3.51
CA MET A 86 19.04 1.79 -4.06
C MET A 86 19.67 0.71 -4.95
N ASP A 87 19.54 -0.56 -4.55
CA ASP A 87 20.01 -1.70 -5.33
C ASP A 87 19.25 -1.81 -6.67
N GLU A 88 17.92 -1.64 -6.66
CA GLU A 88 17.11 -1.62 -7.89
C GLU A 88 17.46 -0.44 -8.81
N LEU A 89 17.67 0.76 -8.26
CA LEU A 89 18.15 1.91 -9.03
C LEU A 89 19.52 1.62 -9.67
N GLY A 90 20.42 0.98 -8.93
CA GLY A 90 21.73 0.57 -9.43
C GLY A 90 21.65 -0.44 -10.58
N VAL A 91 20.79 -1.47 -10.45
CA VAL A 91 20.54 -2.45 -11.53
C VAL A 91 19.97 -1.77 -12.78
N LEU A 92 19.13 -0.75 -12.61
CA LEU A 92 18.57 0.04 -13.71
C LEU A 92 19.54 1.09 -14.28
N GLY A 93 20.76 1.17 -13.77
CA GLY A 93 21.76 2.16 -14.21
C GLY A 93 21.37 3.60 -13.89
N LYS A 94 20.50 3.82 -12.90
CA LYS A 94 20.04 5.15 -12.50
C LYS A 94 20.99 5.76 -11.48
N SER A 95 21.65 6.84 -11.87
CA SER A 95 22.53 7.64 -11.01
C SER A 95 21.99 9.06 -10.84
N GLY A 96 22.24 9.68 -9.69
CA GLY A 96 21.80 11.06 -9.44
C GLY A 96 20.29 11.20 -9.22
N ALA A 97 19.59 10.10 -8.91
CA ALA A 97 18.18 10.13 -8.57
C ALA A 97 17.93 10.94 -7.28
N VAL A 98 16.83 11.70 -7.27
CA VAL A 98 16.36 12.44 -6.09
C VAL A 98 15.20 11.67 -5.48
N ILE A 99 15.33 11.31 -4.20
CA ILE A 99 14.28 10.60 -3.46
C ILE A 99 13.43 11.65 -2.73
N ILE A 100 12.12 11.66 -3.02
CA ILE A 100 11.13 12.51 -2.37
C ILE A 100 10.27 11.61 -1.46
N MET A 101 10.16 11.99 -0.19
CA MET A 101 9.39 11.29 0.84
C MET A 101 8.92 12.28 1.91
N ASP A 102 7.97 11.86 2.77
CA ASP A 102 7.55 12.64 3.93
C ASP A 102 8.56 12.55 5.09
N ASN A 103 8.27 13.21 6.20
CA ASN A 103 9.08 13.19 7.42
C ASN A 103 8.36 12.40 8.52
N ALA A 104 7.91 11.19 8.21
CA ALA A 104 7.30 10.29 9.18
C ALA A 104 8.30 9.93 10.31
N SER A 105 7.80 9.90 11.55
CA SER A 105 8.56 9.62 12.77
C SER A 105 8.48 8.17 13.21
#